data_AF-A0A1H0HIM1-F1
#
_entry.id   AF-A0A1H0HIM1-F1
#
_cell.length_a   1.000
_cell.length_b   1.000
_cell.length_c   1.000
_cell.angle_alpha   90.00
_cell.angle_beta   90.00
_cell.angle_gamma   90.00
#
_symmetry.space_group_name_H-M   'P 1'
#
loop_
_entity.id
_entity.type
_entity.pdbx_description
1 polymer ?
#
loop_
_entity_poly.entity_id
_entity_poly.type
_entity_poly.pdbx_seq_one_letter_code
_entity_poly.pdbx_strand_id
1 'polypeptide(L)'
;MRTRCARLGAVLAAVVALIAAPAVTAAPAQAAEQWNPPTNLVQPLGEVWNHVESTYPDLYGFRNYGWDQVMANKGSVNYCVRWESDAPVSAALRDQIHAALKKQFGKWMAAMVKSNGAGHNAWPYTNVPVNIVGWAVKNRSTLQWTDNSVDIYSGVLDSEDAPQCAPDCGRFFHQDGNYSKCPGGAARHYDQSLWLTKGFQGGAGGDWGQRVGQEYFTSALGQENIHIYLHEVGHTFGLDDFYDWTPTGQCCFLMKAGSAAQITEFDKWMFRDFWRHLKSRYGL
;
A
#
# COMPACT_ATOMS: atom_id res chain seq x y z
N MET A 1 -60.13 8.23 -40.84
CA MET A 1 -60.09 7.38 -39.64
C MET A 1 -58.69 6.78 -39.53
N ARG A 2 -58.09 6.82 -38.34
CA ARG A 2 -56.63 6.77 -38.09
C ARG A 2 -56.00 5.37 -38.28
N THR A 3 -54.75 5.44 -38.72
CA THR A 3 -53.63 4.48 -38.78
C THR A 3 -53.42 3.63 -37.52
N ARG A 4 -52.81 2.43 -37.67
CA ARG A 4 -51.60 2.00 -36.93
C ARG A 4 -51.11 0.59 -37.36
N CYS A 5 -49.98 0.56 -38.09
CA CYS A 5 -49.06 -0.57 -38.10
C CYS A 5 -48.28 -0.58 -36.78
N ALA A 6 -48.28 -1.70 -36.05
CA ALA A 6 -47.42 -1.89 -34.88
C ALA A 6 -46.03 -2.37 -35.34
N ARG A 7 -45.00 -1.56 -35.09
CA ARG A 7 -43.59 -1.95 -35.19
C ARG A 7 -43.21 -2.72 -33.92
N LEU A 8 -42.76 -3.97 -34.05
CA LEU A 8 -42.03 -4.65 -32.99
C LEU A 8 -40.63 -4.01 -32.88
N GLY A 9 -40.36 -3.31 -31.79
CA GLY A 9 -39.01 -2.90 -31.39
C GLY A 9 -38.45 -3.93 -30.42
N ALA A 10 -37.39 -4.64 -30.81
CA ALA A 10 -36.61 -5.47 -29.90
C ALA A 10 -35.79 -4.54 -28.98
N VAL A 11 -36.08 -4.57 -27.68
CA VAL A 11 -35.27 -3.90 -26.66
C VAL A 11 -34.12 -4.84 -26.29
N LEU A 12 -32.90 -4.51 -26.71
CA LEU A 12 -31.69 -5.13 -26.17
C LEU A 12 -31.50 -4.61 -24.74
N ALA A 13 -31.75 -5.46 -23.74
CA ALA A 13 -31.36 -5.18 -22.37
C ALA A 13 -29.85 -5.39 -22.21
N ALA A 14 -29.10 -4.29 -22.12
CA ALA A 14 -27.70 -4.33 -21.72
C ALA A 14 -27.64 -4.68 -20.22
N VAL A 15 -27.20 -5.90 -19.91
CA VAL A 15 -26.90 -6.29 -18.53
C VAL A 15 -25.56 -5.66 -18.16
N VAL A 16 -25.61 -4.52 -17.46
CA VAL A 16 -24.45 -3.95 -16.79
C VAL A 16 -24.25 -4.74 -15.50
N ALA A 17 -23.24 -5.62 -15.47
CA ALA A 17 -22.79 -6.24 -14.23
C ALA A 17 -22.13 -5.16 -13.37
N LEU A 18 -22.82 -4.66 -12.35
CA LEU A 18 -22.19 -3.91 -11.27
C LEU A 18 -21.29 -4.87 -10.49
N ILE A 19 -19.97 -4.75 -10.69
CA ILE A 19 -19.00 -5.35 -9.79
C ILE A 19 -19.06 -4.53 -8.49
N ALA A 20 -19.75 -5.05 -7.47
CA ALA A 20 -19.73 -4.47 -6.14
C ALA A 20 -18.29 -4.51 -5.61
N ALA A 21 -17.72 -3.33 -5.32
CA ALA A 21 -16.46 -3.24 -4.61
C ALA A 21 -16.60 -3.96 -3.25
N PRO A 22 -15.57 -4.68 -2.78
CA PRO A 22 -15.61 -5.31 -1.46
C PRO A 22 -15.88 -4.23 -0.40
N ALA A 23 -16.90 -4.47 0.44
CA ALA A 23 -17.26 -3.53 1.50
C ALA A 23 -16.08 -3.37 2.47
N VAL A 24 -15.70 -2.12 2.74
CA VAL A 24 -14.78 -1.79 3.84
C VAL A 24 -15.56 -2.01 5.14
N THR A 25 -15.29 -3.11 5.83
CA THR A 25 -15.90 -3.39 7.12
C THR A 25 -15.07 -2.73 8.21
N ALA A 26 -15.49 -1.54 8.65
CA ALA A 26 -15.06 -1.00 9.93
C ALA A 26 -15.53 -1.96 11.03
N ALA A 27 -14.61 -2.43 11.88
CA ALA A 27 -14.98 -3.16 13.07
C ALA A 27 -15.74 -2.24 14.02
N PRO A 28 -16.66 -2.76 14.86
CA PRO A 28 -17.22 -1.97 15.95
C PRO A 28 -16.10 -1.36 16.79
N ALA A 29 -16.28 -0.10 17.22
CA ALA A 29 -15.28 0.61 18.02
C ALA A 29 -14.94 -0.23 19.26
N GLN A 30 -13.68 -0.65 19.37
CA GLN A 30 -13.17 -1.47 20.48
C GLN A 30 -12.32 -0.60 21.39
N ALA A 31 -12.52 -0.75 22.70
CA ALA A 31 -11.62 -0.15 23.68
C ALA A 31 -10.18 -0.66 23.46
N ALA A 32 -9.21 0.22 23.72
CA ALA A 32 -7.80 -0.14 23.78
C ALA A 32 -7.58 -1.37 24.66
N GLU A 33 -7.01 -2.43 24.08
CA GLU A 33 -6.62 -3.60 24.85
C GLU A 33 -5.40 -3.27 25.73
N GLN A 34 -5.29 -3.94 26.87
CA GLN A 34 -4.07 -3.87 27.67
C GLN A 34 -2.89 -4.40 26.84
N TRP A 35 -1.84 -3.58 26.71
CA TRP A 35 -0.61 -3.99 26.03
C TRP A 35 0.03 -5.17 26.75
N ASN A 36 0.13 -6.31 26.06
CA ASN A 36 0.62 -7.57 26.64
C ASN A 36 1.30 -8.45 25.57
N PRO A 37 2.49 -8.05 25.06
CA PRO A 37 3.27 -8.90 24.16
C PRO A 37 3.83 -10.13 24.91
N PRO A 38 4.19 -11.21 24.19
CA PRO A 38 4.93 -12.33 24.77
C PRO A 38 6.14 -11.85 25.56
N THR A 39 6.40 -12.43 26.73
CA THR A 39 7.43 -11.94 27.67
C THR A 39 8.81 -11.82 27.03
N ASN A 40 9.17 -12.74 26.14
CA ASN A 40 10.44 -12.73 25.41
C ASN A 40 10.54 -11.61 24.34
N LEU A 41 9.44 -10.92 24.02
CA LEU A 41 9.40 -9.81 23.09
C LEU A 41 9.34 -8.44 23.77
N VAL A 42 9.03 -8.37 25.08
CA VAL A 42 8.90 -7.10 25.81
C VAL A 42 10.18 -6.26 25.71
N GLN A 43 11.34 -6.84 26.04
CA GLN A 43 12.62 -6.14 25.98
C GLN A 43 12.99 -5.69 24.54
N PRO A 44 13.06 -6.58 23.54
CA PRO A 44 13.49 -6.18 22.20
C PRO A 44 12.52 -5.18 21.54
N LEU A 45 11.21 -5.22 21.83
CA LEU A 45 10.29 -4.19 21.35
C LEU A 45 10.60 -2.82 21.96
N GLY A 46 10.91 -2.77 23.26
CA GLY A 46 11.34 -1.54 23.92
C GLY A 46 12.66 -0.99 23.35
N GLU A 47 13.61 -1.85 23.02
CA GLU A 47 14.86 -1.46 22.35
C GLU A 47 14.61 -0.84 20.97
N VAL A 48 13.73 -1.46 20.17
CA VAL A 48 13.30 -0.93 18.86
C VAL A 48 12.65 0.44 19.02
N TRP A 49 11.69 0.58 19.93
CA TRP A 49 11.00 1.86 20.11
C TRP A 49 11.93 2.97 20.58
N ASN A 50 12.82 2.68 21.54
CA ASN A 50 13.82 3.65 22.01
C ASN A 50 14.76 4.07 20.88
N HIS A 51 15.15 3.14 20.00
CA HIS A 51 15.95 3.45 18.83
C HIS A 51 15.22 4.43 17.90
N VAL A 52 13.98 4.09 17.50
CA VAL A 52 13.13 4.92 16.65
C VAL A 52 12.95 6.33 17.25
N GLU A 53 12.63 6.44 18.54
CA GLU A 53 12.49 7.74 19.23
C GLU A 53 13.77 8.57 19.23
N SER A 54 14.94 7.92 19.34
CA SER A 54 16.23 8.62 19.33
C SER A 54 16.67 9.04 17.93
N THR A 55 16.26 8.29 16.90
CA THR A 55 16.67 8.49 15.51
C THR A 55 15.83 9.58 14.83
N TYR A 56 14.52 9.61 15.09
CA TYR A 56 13.60 10.49 14.36
C TYR A 56 13.10 11.66 15.21
N PRO A 57 13.57 12.89 14.96
CA PRO A 57 13.22 14.05 15.78
C PRO A 57 11.75 14.46 15.68
N ASP A 58 11.06 14.09 14.60
CA ASP A 58 9.64 14.40 14.36
C ASP A 58 8.76 13.15 14.27
N LEU A 59 9.13 12.06 14.95
CA LEU A 59 8.38 10.79 14.97
C LEU A 59 6.87 10.99 15.24
N TYR A 60 6.55 11.86 16.20
CA TYR A 60 5.18 12.12 16.62
C TYR A 60 4.49 13.26 15.85
N GLY A 61 5.23 14.11 15.15
CA GLY A 61 4.66 15.18 14.33
C GLY A 61 4.46 14.76 12.88
N PHE A 62 5.22 13.78 12.36
CA PHE A 62 5.07 13.25 11.02
C PHE A 62 3.68 12.62 10.80
N ARG A 63 2.96 13.06 9.75
CA ARG A 63 1.55 12.71 9.46
C ARG A 63 1.35 11.97 8.13
N ASN A 64 2.39 11.35 7.61
CA ASN A 64 2.30 10.62 6.35
C ASN A 64 2.67 9.13 6.44
N TYR A 65 2.75 8.54 7.64
CA TYR A 65 2.92 7.09 7.75
C TYR A 65 1.75 6.36 7.07
N GLY A 66 1.95 5.10 6.69
CA GLY A 66 0.90 4.21 6.22
C GLY A 66 -0.30 4.14 7.17
N TRP A 67 -0.07 4.32 8.47
CA TRP A 67 -1.13 4.49 9.47
C TRP A 67 -2.01 5.71 9.19
N ASP A 68 -1.41 6.88 8.97
CA ASP A 68 -2.13 8.12 8.65
C ASP A 68 -2.82 8.00 7.27
N GLN A 69 -2.26 7.19 6.36
CA GLN A 69 -2.82 6.86 5.05
C GLN A 69 -4.12 6.09 5.15
N VAL A 70 -4.08 4.94 5.82
CA VAL A 70 -5.26 4.11 6.02
C VAL A 70 -6.33 4.86 6.83
N MET A 71 -5.94 5.65 7.85
CA MET A 71 -6.89 6.42 8.65
C MET A 71 -7.57 7.54 7.85
N ALA A 72 -6.82 8.34 7.08
CA ALA A 72 -7.40 9.41 6.26
C ALA A 72 -8.38 8.87 5.21
N ASN A 73 -8.08 7.69 4.67
CA ASN A 73 -8.90 7.03 3.64
C ASN A 73 -9.95 6.08 4.20
N LYS A 74 -10.21 6.12 5.51
CA LYS A 74 -11.28 5.35 6.17
C LYS A 74 -11.15 3.83 5.92
N GLY A 75 -9.92 3.32 5.95
CA GLY A 75 -9.66 1.89 5.86
C GLY A 75 -9.28 1.39 4.48
N SER A 76 -8.77 2.23 3.59
CA SER A 76 -8.20 1.81 2.31
C SER A 76 -6.90 2.54 2.00
N VAL A 77 -6.17 2.09 0.99
CA VAL A 77 -5.01 2.81 0.44
C VAL A 77 -5.07 2.80 -1.09
N ASN A 78 -4.69 3.90 -1.71
CA ASN A 78 -4.63 4.06 -3.14
C ASN A 78 -3.18 4.03 -3.62
N TYR A 79 -2.91 3.23 -4.64
CA TYR A 79 -1.60 3.05 -5.26
C TYR A 79 -1.59 3.58 -6.68
N CYS A 80 -0.46 4.16 -7.06
CA CYS A 80 -0.11 4.40 -8.46
C CYS A 80 1.16 3.63 -8.83
N VAL A 81 1.16 2.90 -9.94
CA VAL A 81 2.32 2.14 -10.38
C VAL A 81 3.17 3.01 -11.30
N ARG A 82 4.44 3.20 -10.95
CA ARG A 82 5.47 3.83 -11.79
C ARG A 82 6.29 2.74 -12.47
N TRP A 83 6.10 2.59 -13.77
CA TRP A 83 6.86 1.64 -14.59
C TRP A 83 8.03 2.36 -15.26
N GLU A 84 9.18 2.33 -14.60
CA GLU A 84 10.43 2.93 -15.05
C GLU A 84 11.24 1.86 -15.82
N SER A 85 10.65 1.38 -16.92
CA SER A 85 11.21 0.40 -17.83
C SER A 85 10.60 0.58 -19.23
N ASP A 86 11.37 0.21 -20.25
CA ASP A 86 10.96 0.13 -21.65
C ASP A 86 10.34 -1.24 -22.01
N ALA A 87 10.41 -2.22 -21.10
CA ALA A 87 9.81 -3.54 -21.30
C ALA A 87 8.28 -3.43 -21.45
N PRO A 88 7.68 -4.15 -22.42
CA PRO A 88 6.26 -4.07 -22.68
C PRO A 88 5.43 -4.67 -21.53
N VAL A 89 4.28 -4.05 -21.24
CA VAL A 89 3.35 -4.47 -20.20
C VAL A 89 2.04 -4.88 -20.85
N SER A 90 1.74 -6.18 -20.84
CA SER A 90 0.42 -6.70 -21.25
C SER A 90 -0.63 -6.45 -20.17
N ALA A 91 -1.92 -6.53 -20.53
CA ALA A 91 -3.01 -6.48 -19.55
C ALA A 91 -2.85 -7.57 -18.47
N ALA A 92 -2.43 -8.78 -18.87
CA ALA A 92 -2.22 -9.89 -17.95
C ALA A 92 -1.09 -9.59 -16.94
N LEU A 93 0.03 -9.01 -17.39
CA LEU A 93 1.13 -8.62 -16.49
C LEU A 93 0.67 -7.52 -15.52
N ARG A 94 -0.06 -6.51 -16.02
CA ARG A 94 -0.66 -5.48 -15.18
C ARG A 94 -1.52 -6.10 -14.07
N ASP A 95 -2.43 -7.01 -14.42
CA ASP A 95 -3.37 -7.61 -13.47
C ASP A 95 -2.63 -8.48 -12.44
N GLN A 96 -1.57 -9.19 -12.85
CA GLN A 96 -0.70 -9.93 -11.93
C GLN A 96 0.03 -8.99 -10.96
N ILE A 97 0.54 -7.86 -11.43
CA ILE A 97 1.17 -6.83 -10.58
C ILE A 97 0.15 -6.28 -9.57
N HIS A 98 -1.08 -5.96 -10.02
CA HIS A 98 -2.13 -5.48 -9.12
C HIS A 98 -2.48 -6.52 -8.04
N ALA A 99 -2.63 -7.79 -8.43
CA ALA A 99 -2.95 -8.87 -7.50
C ALA A 99 -1.82 -9.10 -6.49
N ALA A 100 -0.57 -9.13 -6.95
CA ALA A 100 0.60 -9.26 -6.10
C ALA A 100 0.70 -8.09 -5.11
N LEU A 101 0.60 -6.85 -5.59
CA LEU A 101 0.62 -5.65 -4.77
C LEU A 101 -0.43 -5.71 -3.64
N LYS A 102 -1.70 -5.99 -3.99
CA LYS A 102 -2.80 -6.15 -3.03
C LYS A 102 -2.50 -7.24 -1.99
N LYS A 103 -2.02 -8.40 -2.45
CA LYS A 103 -1.70 -9.54 -1.57
C LYS A 103 -0.58 -9.19 -0.60
N GLN A 104 0.52 -8.62 -1.09
CA GLN A 104 1.70 -8.37 -0.28
C GLN A 104 1.45 -7.27 0.77
N PHE A 105 0.84 -6.15 0.39
CA PHE A 105 0.43 -5.11 1.35
C PHE A 105 -0.59 -5.65 2.37
N GLY A 106 -1.54 -6.47 1.90
CA GLY A 106 -2.53 -7.13 2.75
C GLY A 106 -1.94 -8.01 3.86
N LYS A 107 -0.73 -8.56 3.70
CA LYS A 107 -0.05 -9.34 4.75
C LYS A 107 0.30 -8.49 5.97
N TRP A 108 0.74 -7.26 5.78
CA TRP A 108 0.97 -6.32 6.88
C TRP A 108 -0.35 -5.94 7.57
N MET A 109 -1.41 -5.70 6.80
CA MET A 109 -2.73 -5.39 7.36
C MET A 109 -3.31 -6.56 8.16
N ALA A 110 -3.11 -7.79 7.69
CA ALA A 110 -3.46 -9.00 8.43
C ALA A 110 -2.69 -9.14 9.76
N ALA A 111 -1.49 -8.55 9.90
CA ALA A 111 -0.77 -8.56 11.19
C ALA A 111 -1.54 -7.82 12.29
N MET A 112 -2.41 -6.88 11.94
CA MET A 112 -3.26 -6.13 12.87
C MET A 112 -4.57 -6.84 13.22
N VAL A 113 -4.87 -7.98 12.60
CA VAL A 113 -6.11 -8.73 12.84
C VAL A 113 -5.82 -9.94 13.72
N LYS A 114 -6.60 -10.09 14.79
CA LYS A 114 -6.51 -11.23 15.72
C LYS A 114 -7.21 -12.45 15.14
N SER A 115 -6.95 -13.62 15.73
CA SER A 115 -7.58 -14.89 15.32
C SER A 115 -9.11 -14.89 15.39
N ASN A 116 -9.71 -14.06 16.25
CA ASN A 116 -11.16 -13.87 16.36
C ASN A 116 -11.73 -12.83 15.37
N GLY A 117 -10.93 -12.34 14.44
CA GLY A 117 -11.34 -11.37 13.41
C GLY A 117 -11.44 -9.92 13.90
N ALA A 118 -11.10 -9.62 15.15
CA ALA A 118 -11.07 -8.25 15.67
C ALA A 118 -9.72 -7.57 15.40
N GLY A 119 -9.72 -6.25 15.26
CA GLY A 119 -8.49 -5.46 15.20
C GLY A 119 -7.73 -5.47 16.53
N HIS A 120 -6.40 -5.44 16.45
CA HIS A 120 -5.53 -5.40 17.61
C HIS A 120 -5.48 -3.98 18.20
N ASN A 121 -5.58 -3.86 19.53
CA ASN A 121 -5.33 -2.61 20.24
C ASN A 121 -6.07 -1.38 19.65
N ALA A 122 -7.40 -1.48 19.53
CA ALA A 122 -8.30 -0.48 18.94
C ALA A 122 -8.09 -0.17 17.45
N TRP A 123 -7.31 -0.98 16.71
CA TRP A 123 -7.24 -0.86 15.26
C TRP A 123 -8.63 -1.06 14.61
N PRO A 124 -9.15 -0.10 13.83
CA PRO A 124 -10.55 -0.11 13.43
C PRO A 124 -10.85 -0.91 12.15
N TYR A 125 -9.84 -1.37 11.41
CA TYR A 125 -10.02 -1.96 10.09
C TYR A 125 -9.59 -3.42 10.03
N THR A 126 -10.53 -4.34 9.85
CA THR A 126 -10.23 -5.78 9.73
C THR A 126 -9.92 -6.21 8.29
N ASN A 127 -10.14 -5.30 7.35
CA ASN A 127 -9.75 -5.42 5.95
C ASN A 127 -9.37 -4.02 5.45
N VAL A 128 -8.25 -3.91 4.73
CA VAL A 128 -7.78 -2.66 4.13
C VAL A 128 -7.60 -2.88 2.63
N PRO A 129 -8.59 -2.51 1.80
CA PRO A 129 -8.46 -2.64 0.35
C PRO A 129 -7.34 -1.75 -0.20
N VAL A 130 -6.57 -2.32 -1.12
CA VAL A 130 -5.56 -1.60 -1.91
C VAL A 130 -6.14 -1.36 -3.29
N ASN A 131 -6.33 -0.10 -3.66
CA ASN A 131 -6.87 0.29 -4.95
C ASN A 131 -5.72 0.76 -5.85
N ILE A 132 -5.56 0.19 -7.04
CA ILE A 132 -4.61 0.75 -8.01
C ILE A 132 -5.41 1.76 -8.83
N VAL A 133 -5.03 3.03 -8.75
CA VAL A 133 -5.78 4.14 -9.37
C VAL A 133 -5.08 4.68 -10.62
N GLY A 134 -3.78 4.43 -10.77
CA GLY A 134 -3.04 4.93 -11.93
C GLY A 134 -1.78 4.14 -12.29
N TRP A 135 -1.30 4.38 -13.50
CA TRP A 135 -0.05 3.88 -14.06
C TRP A 135 0.73 4.99 -14.75
N ALA A 136 2.02 5.11 -14.44
CA ALA A 136 2.93 6.02 -15.11
C ALA A 136 3.95 5.25 -15.97
N VAL A 137 4.13 5.72 -17.21
CA VAL A 137 5.11 5.20 -18.18
C VAL A 137 5.74 6.35 -18.94
N LYS A 138 6.96 6.15 -19.42
CA LYS A 138 7.60 7.16 -20.28
C LYS A 138 6.88 7.26 -21.64
N ASN A 139 6.59 6.11 -22.24
CA ASN A 139 5.93 6.02 -23.54
C ASN A 139 4.64 5.20 -23.43
N ARG A 140 3.52 5.71 -23.95
CA ARG A 140 2.22 5.01 -23.93
C ARG A 140 2.25 3.65 -24.63
N SER A 141 3.11 3.52 -25.65
CA SER A 141 3.32 2.28 -26.40
C SER A 141 3.90 1.13 -25.57
N THR A 142 4.51 1.42 -24.41
CA THR A 142 4.97 0.40 -23.46
C THR A 142 3.79 -0.40 -22.90
N LEU A 143 2.61 0.20 -22.77
CA LEU A 143 1.40 -0.48 -22.28
C LEU A 143 0.62 -1.10 -23.45
N GLN A 144 0.61 -2.43 -23.54
CA GLN A 144 -0.07 -3.22 -24.58
C GLN A 144 -1.55 -3.48 -24.27
N TRP A 145 -2.20 -2.52 -23.64
CA TRP A 145 -3.60 -2.54 -23.24
C TRP A 145 -4.19 -1.14 -23.32
N THR A 146 -5.51 -1.03 -23.47
CA THR A 146 -6.22 0.22 -23.78
C THR A 146 -7.51 0.42 -22.98
N ASP A 147 -7.81 -0.46 -22.02
CA ASP A 147 -8.95 -0.25 -21.13
C ASP A 147 -8.73 0.95 -20.19
N ASN A 148 -9.81 1.35 -19.53
CA ASN A 148 -9.88 2.51 -18.64
C ASN A 148 -9.97 2.11 -17.15
N SER A 149 -9.41 0.95 -16.78
CA SER A 149 -9.45 0.47 -15.39
C SER A 149 -8.72 1.38 -14.41
N VAL A 150 -7.73 2.14 -14.88
CA VAL A 150 -6.88 3.06 -14.11
C VAL A 150 -6.51 4.28 -14.94
N ASP A 151 -6.09 5.36 -14.30
CA ASP A 151 -5.55 6.54 -15.00
C ASP A 151 -4.17 6.23 -15.62
N ILE A 152 -3.89 6.79 -16.78
CA ILE A 152 -2.60 6.63 -17.46
C ILE A 152 -1.86 7.96 -17.53
N TYR A 153 -0.68 8.00 -16.91
CA TYR A 153 0.25 9.11 -16.95
C TYR A 153 1.40 8.76 -17.90
N SER A 154 1.23 9.08 -19.18
CA SER A 154 2.30 8.89 -20.18
C SER A 154 3.09 10.17 -20.37
N GLY A 155 4.42 10.08 -20.30
CA GLY A 155 5.30 11.22 -20.56
C GLY A 155 5.28 12.30 -19.48
N VAL A 156 4.66 12.03 -18.33
CA VAL A 156 4.79 12.86 -17.13
C VAL A 156 6.04 12.38 -16.41
N LEU A 157 7.08 13.21 -16.38
CA LEU A 157 8.40 12.81 -15.88
C LEU A 157 8.77 13.62 -14.64
N ASP A 158 9.56 13.04 -13.75
CA ASP A 158 10.20 13.73 -12.63
C ASP A 158 11.47 14.47 -13.08
N SER A 159 12.18 15.08 -12.14
CA SER A 159 13.43 15.80 -12.40
C SER A 159 14.58 14.90 -12.89
N GLU A 160 14.45 13.58 -12.77
CA GLU A 160 15.43 12.57 -13.18
C GLU A 160 15.02 11.90 -14.51
N ASP A 161 14.07 12.47 -15.25
CA ASP A 161 13.59 11.96 -16.55
C ASP A 161 12.92 10.57 -16.48
N ALA A 162 12.46 10.20 -15.28
CA ALA A 162 11.75 8.97 -15.01
C ALA A 162 10.23 9.21 -14.89
N PRO A 163 9.39 8.25 -15.33
CA PRO A 163 7.94 8.46 -15.37
C PRO A 163 7.37 8.57 -13.96
N GLN A 164 6.41 9.46 -13.76
CA GLN A 164 5.73 9.62 -12.48
C GLN A 164 4.24 9.81 -12.67
N CYS A 165 3.48 9.40 -11.66
CA CYS A 165 2.06 9.73 -11.59
C CYS A 165 1.90 11.23 -11.31
N ALA A 166 0.74 11.80 -11.62
CA ALA A 166 0.54 13.25 -11.49
C ALA A 166 0.79 13.72 -10.04
N PRO A 167 1.74 14.64 -9.79
CA PRO A 167 2.01 15.14 -8.45
C PRO A 167 0.79 15.77 -7.76
N ASP A 168 -0.07 16.44 -8.54
CA ASP A 168 -1.35 17.01 -8.06
C ASP A 168 -2.31 15.98 -7.43
N CYS A 169 -2.09 14.68 -7.68
CA CYS A 169 -2.87 13.57 -7.13
C CYS A 169 -2.13 12.78 -6.04
N GLY A 170 -0.85 13.06 -5.79
CA GLY A 170 -0.03 12.28 -4.86
C GLY A 170 -0.06 12.83 -3.46
N ARG A 171 -0.40 11.99 -2.46
CA ARG A 171 -0.41 12.39 -1.05
C ARG A 171 0.95 12.88 -0.56
N PHE A 172 2.04 12.30 -1.06
CA PHE A 172 3.40 12.76 -0.76
C PHE A 172 3.57 14.28 -1.03
N PHE A 173 2.92 14.80 -2.07
CA PHE A 173 2.93 16.23 -2.43
C PHE A 173 1.82 17.04 -1.75
N HIS A 174 0.74 16.38 -1.31
CA HIS A 174 -0.48 16.99 -0.76
C HIS A 174 -0.85 16.39 0.61
N GLN A 175 0.06 16.49 1.58
CA GLN A 175 -0.18 16.02 2.94
C GLN A 175 -1.24 16.85 3.69
N ASP A 176 -1.60 18.02 3.15
CA ASP A 176 -2.73 18.84 3.57
C ASP A 176 -4.10 18.24 3.18
N GLY A 177 -4.10 17.16 2.39
CA GLY A 177 -5.30 16.50 1.88
C GLY A 177 -6.00 17.27 0.76
N ASN A 178 -5.34 18.30 0.19
CA ASN A 178 -5.94 19.13 -0.85
C ASN A 178 -5.66 18.59 -2.25
N TYR A 179 -6.57 17.73 -2.72
CA TYR A 179 -6.53 17.17 -4.08
C TYR A 179 -7.37 17.95 -5.10
N SER A 180 -7.63 19.24 -4.87
CA SER A 180 -8.47 20.05 -5.77
C SER A 180 -7.90 20.20 -7.19
N LYS A 181 -6.58 20.03 -7.34
CA LYS A 181 -5.88 20.03 -8.64
C LYS A 181 -5.78 18.65 -9.29
N CYS A 182 -6.07 17.57 -8.55
CA CYS A 182 -6.12 16.25 -9.13
C CYS A 182 -7.32 16.18 -10.10
N PRO A 183 -7.16 15.82 -11.39
CA PRO A 183 -8.26 15.82 -12.36
C PRO A 183 -9.46 14.96 -11.96
N GLY A 184 -9.22 13.87 -11.21
CA GLY A 184 -10.26 13.01 -10.65
C GLY A 184 -10.61 13.32 -9.18
N GLY A 185 -10.09 14.42 -8.65
CA GLY A 185 -10.24 14.86 -7.27
C GLY A 185 -9.73 13.85 -6.24
N ALA A 186 -10.20 14.00 -5.01
CA ALA A 186 -9.83 13.11 -3.90
C ALA A 186 -10.17 11.63 -4.16
N ALA A 187 -11.12 11.31 -5.03
CA ALA A 187 -11.43 9.90 -5.35
C ALA A 187 -10.34 9.21 -6.18
N ARG A 188 -9.49 9.98 -6.87
CA ARG A 188 -8.43 9.48 -7.76
C ARG A 188 -7.02 9.82 -7.27
N HIS A 189 -6.90 10.36 -6.05
CA HIS A 189 -5.59 10.53 -5.43
C HIS A 189 -4.93 9.17 -5.15
N TYR A 190 -3.61 9.16 -5.03
CA TYR A 190 -2.84 8.01 -4.57
C TYR A 190 -2.04 8.37 -3.31
N ASP A 191 -1.96 7.43 -2.37
CA ASP A 191 -1.17 7.55 -1.16
C ASP A 191 0.25 7.02 -1.37
N GLN A 192 0.36 5.95 -2.16
CA GLN A 192 1.58 5.18 -2.35
C GLN A 192 1.93 5.06 -3.83
N SER A 193 3.23 5.06 -4.13
CA SER A 193 3.74 4.83 -5.47
C SER A 193 4.61 3.57 -5.52
N LEU A 194 4.23 2.58 -6.34
CA LEU A 194 5.07 1.41 -6.58
C LEU A 194 5.98 1.67 -7.78
N TRP A 195 7.26 1.89 -7.53
CA TRP A 195 8.27 2.13 -8.54
C TRP A 195 8.92 0.82 -8.94
N LEU A 196 8.68 0.39 -10.18
CA LEU A 196 9.29 -0.76 -10.79
C LEU A 196 10.38 -0.26 -11.75
N THR A 197 11.61 -0.21 -11.25
CA THR A 197 12.74 0.40 -11.95
C THR A 197 13.62 -0.66 -12.60
N LYS A 198 13.84 -0.53 -13.91
CA LYS A 198 14.76 -1.38 -14.69
C LYS A 198 16.17 -1.34 -14.10
N GLY A 199 16.76 -2.51 -13.84
CA GLY A 199 18.14 -2.63 -13.37
C GLY A 199 18.40 -2.17 -11.92
N PHE A 200 17.39 -1.65 -11.21
CA PHE A 200 17.52 -1.29 -9.80
C PHE A 200 17.75 -2.54 -8.94
N GLN A 201 18.75 -2.49 -8.06
CA GLN A 201 19.10 -3.57 -7.15
C GLN A 201 18.68 -3.19 -5.73
N GLY A 202 18.20 -4.18 -4.96
CA GLY A 202 17.67 -3.94 -3.61
C GLY A 202 16.27 -3.32 -3.63
N GLY A 203 15.95 -2.61 -2.55
CA GLY A 203 14.69 -1.94 -2.35
C GLY A 203 14.89 -0.60 -1.64
N ALA A 204 13.88 0.26 -1.77
CA ALA A 204 13.74 1.46 -0.95
C ALA A 204 12.26 1.72 -0.68
N GLY A 205 11.91 2.14 0.53
CA GLY A 205 10.52 2.27 0.95
C GLY A 205 10.32 3.42 1.92
N GLY A 206 9.10 3.90 2.02
CA GLY A 206 8.75 4.97 2.94
C GLY A 206 7.31 5.43 2.79
N ASP A 207 7.06 6.65 3.25
CA ASP A 207 5.75 7.29 3.24
C ASP A 207 5.21 7.55 1.83
N TRP A 208 6.08 7.67 0.82
CA TRP A 208 5.72 7.91 -0.57
C TRP A 208 5.42 6.64 -1.38
N GLY A 209 5.84 5.46 -0.92
CA GLY A 209 5.82 4.27 -1.76
C GLY A 209 6.92 3.26 -1.49
N GLN A 210 7.11 2.39 -2.48
CA GLN A 210 8.17 1.39 -2.53
C GLN A 210 8.83 1.44 -3.92
N ARG A 211 10.15 1.30 -3.97
CA ARG A 211 10.94 1.09 -5.20
C ARG A 211 11.64 -0.24 -5.11
N VAL A 212 11.52 -1.03 -6.17
CA VAL A 212 12.22 -2.31 -6.34
C VAL A 212 12.63 -2.49 -7.80
N GLY A 213 13.54 -3.42 -8.04
CA GLY A 213 13.90 -3.84 -9.39
C GLY A 213 12.69 -4.35 -10.16
N GLN A 214 12.46 -3.83 -11.36
CA GLN A 214 11.34 -4.25 -12.22
C GLN A 214 11.44 -5.75 -12.56
N GLU A 215 12.63 -6.22 -12.92
CA GLU A 215 12.92 -7.61 -13.25
C GLU A 215 12.72 -8.51 -12.04
N TYR A 216 13.20 -8.07 -10.86
CA TYR A 216 12.99 -8.77 -9.60
C TYR A 216 11.50 -8.94 -9.30
N PHE A 217 10.74 -7.85 -9.26
CA PHE A 217 9.34 -7.89 -8.86
C PHE A 217 8.52 -8.75 -9.81
N THR A 218 8.74 -8.60 -11.12
CA THR A 218 8.05 -9.40 -12.14
C THR A 218 8.38 -10.89 -12.06
N SER A 219 9.65 -11.25 -11.80
CA SER A 219 10.05 -12.65 -11.57
C SER A 219 9.44 -13.26 -10.29
N ALA A 220 9.06 -12.42 -9.33
CA ALA A 220 8.54 -12.82 -8.04
C ALA A 220 6.99 -12.85 -7.96
N LEU A 221 6.26 -12.46 -9.01
CA LEU A 221 4.78 -12.33 -8.98
C LEU A 221 4.05 -13.61 -8.55
N GLY A 222 4.63 -14.79 -8.81
CA GLY A 222 4.07 -16.08 -8.39
C GLY A 222 4.45 -16.53 -6.98
N GLN A 223 5.33 -15.80 -6.28
CA GLN A 223 5.82 -16.20 -4.97
C GLN A 223 4.82 -15.85 -3.86
N GLU A 224 4.85 -16.64 -2.78
CA GLU A 224 3.99 -16.37 -1.61
C GLU A 224 4.36 -15.03 -0.96
N ASN A 225 5.66 -14.78 -0.85
CA ASN A 225 6.24 -13.58 -0.25
C ASN A 225 7.18 -12.93 -1.26
N ILE A 226 6.86 -11.73 -1.73
CA ILE A 226 7.79 -10.94 -2.55
C ILE A 226 8.71 -10.22 -1.57
N HIS A 227 9.75 -10.92 -1.13
CA HIS A 227 10.59 -10.59 0.02
C HIS A 227 11.00 -9.10 0.09
N ILE A 228 11.70 -8.56 -0.92
CA ILE A 228 12.19 -7.17 -0.88
C ILE A 228 11.01 -6.21 -0.81
N TYR A 229 9.98 -6.40 -1.64
CA TYR A 229 8.80 -5.55 -1.60
C TYR A 229 8.10 -5.58 -0.23
N LEU A 230 7.98 -6.75 0.40
CA LEU A 230 7.39 -6.86 1.73
C LEU A 230 8.18 -6.08 2.78
N HIS A 231 9.51 -6.12 2.70
CA HIS A 231 10.39 -5.33 3.55
C HIS A 231 10.14 -3.83 3.35
N GLU A 232 10.10 -3.36 2.09
CA GLU A 232 9.84 -1.94 1.79
C GLU A 232 8.47 -1.44 2.26
N VAL A 233 7.45 -2.31 2.27
CA VAL A 233 6.14 -1.94 2.87
C VAL A 233 6.25 -1.72 4.37
N GLY A 234 7.17 -2.39 5.07
CA GLY A 234 7.40 -2.15 6.50
C GLY A 234 7.81 -0.69 6.78
N HIS A 235 8.68 -0.12 5.94
CA HIS A 235 9.10 1.29 6.04
C HIS A 235 7.95 2.28 5.83
N THR A 236 6.97 1.94 4.99
CA THR A 236 5.75 2.76 4.87
C THR A 236 5.05 2.97 6.20
N PHE A 237 5.14 2.02 7.12
CA PHE A 237 4.54 2.10 8.45
C PHE A 237 5.52 2.53 9.54
N GLY A 238 6.70 3.02 9.15
CA GLY A 238 7.72 3.56 10.05
C GLY A 238 8.63 2.52 10.69
N LEU A 239 8.59 1.26 10.25
CA LEU A 239 9.54 0.26 10.75
C LEU A 239 10.93 0.53 10.19
N ASP A 240 11.94 0.47 11.06
CA ASP A 240 13.33 0.72 10.69
C ASP A 240 14.00 -0.44 9.96
N ASP A 241 15.08 -0.09 9.29
CA ASP A 241 16.09 -1.03 8.83
C ASP A 241 17.03 -1.43 9.98
N PHE A 242 17.52 -2.68 9.94
CA PHE A 242 18.38 -3.24 10.99
C PHE A 242 19.73 -3.71 10.43
N TYR A 243 20.50 -2.79 9.85
CA TYR A 243 21.81 -3.08 9.27
C TYR A 243 22.91 -3.29 10.33
N ASP A 244 22.96 -2.39 11.31
CA ASP A 244 24.13 -2.25 12.19
C ASP A 244 23.90 -2.75 13.62
N TRP A 245 22.68 -3.20 13.91
CA TRP A 245 22.31 -3.68 15.23
C TRP A 245 21.18 -4.70 15.16
N THR A 246 20.93 -5.41 16.25
CA THR A 246 19.83 -6.36 16.36
C THR A 246 19.28 -6.34 17.78
N PRO A 247 17.95 -6.26 17.98
CA PRO A 247 17.35 -6.32 19.31
C PRO A 247 17.68 -7.62 20.05
N THR A 248 17.78 -7.54 21.37
CA THR A 248 18.17 -8.64 22.25
C THR A 248 17.31 -9.87 22.03
N GLY A 249 17.97 -11.00 21.77
CA GLY A 249 17.31 -12.30 21.61
C GLY A 249 16.54 -12.48 20.31
N GLN A 250 16.62 -11.53 19.37
CA GLN A 250 16.05 -11.65 18.03
C GLN A 250 17.16 -11.94 17.02
N CYS A 251 16.87 -12.70 15.96
CA CYS A 251 17.89 -12.99 14.94
C CYS A 251 17.38 -13.02 13.51
N CYS A 252 16.11 -13.35 13.29
CA CYS A 252 15.53 -13.43 11.95
C CYS A 252 14.16 -12.77 11.94
N PHE A 253 14.07 -11.66 11.25
CA PHE A 253 12.82 -10.93 11.03
C PHE A 253 12.97 -10.12 9.74
N LEU A 254 11.85 -9.88 9.07
CA LEU A 254 11.82 -9.30 7.73
C LEU A 254 12.52 -7.95 7.67
N MET A 255 12.31 -7.10 8.68
CA MET A 255 12.93 -5.76 8.73
C MET A 255 14.44 -5.79 8.96
N LYS A 256 15.02 -6.94 9.34
CA LYS A 256 16.46 -7.18 9.24
C LYS A 256 16.74 -7.83 7.90
N ALA A 257 17.04 -6.98 6.92
CA ALA A 257 17.19 -7.35 5.51
C ALA A 257 18.03 -8.63 5.34
N GLY A 258 17.50 -9.58 4.57
CA GLY A 258 18.16 -10.86 4.27
C GLY A 258 18.09 -11.93 5.38
N SER A 259 17.62 -11.60 6.60
CA SER A 259 17.54 -12.57 7.70
C SER A 259 16.27 -13.42 7.71
N ALA A 260 15.19 -12.95 7.08
CA ALA A 260 13.94 -13.67 6.88
C ALA A 260 13.26 -13.24 5.58
N ALA A 261 12.64 -14.17 4.86
CA ALA A 261 11.95 -13.90 3.59
C ALA A 261 10.44 -13.63 3.74
N GLN A 262 9.95 -13.49 4.97
CA GLN A 262 8.53 -13.34 5.29
C GLN A 262 8.33 -12.56 6.59
N ILE A 263 7.17 -11.94 6.76
CA ILE A 263 6.77 -11.28 8.02
C ILE A 263 6.75 -12.32 9.14
N THR A 264 7.65 -12.16 10.11
CA THR A 264 7.79 -13.04 11.27
C THR A 264 6.91 -12.56 12.43
N GLU A 265 6.88 -13.33 13.52
CA GLU A 265 6.16 -12.91 14.72
C GLU A 265 6.73 -11.62 15.32
N PHE A 266 8.05 -11.44 15.29
CA PHE A 266 8.66 -10.21 15.80
C PHE A 266 8.29 -8.99 14.95
N ASP A 267 8.27 -9.12 13.62
CA ASP A 267 7.80 -8.05 12.71
C ASP A 267 6.36 -7.62 13.02
N LYS A 268 5.45 -8.58 13.23
CA LYS A 268 4.06 -8.27 13.59
C LYS A 268 3.97 -7.52 14.91
N TRP A 269 4.80 -7.85 15.89
CA TRP A 269 4.79 -7.16 17.18
C TRP A 269 5.42 -5.77 17.08
N MET A 270 6.48 -5.56 16.30
CA MET A 270 6.99 -4.22 16.00
C MET A 270 5.91 -3.36 15.32
N PHE A 271 5.19 -3.93 14.36
CA PHE A 271 4.08 -3.28 13.67
C PHE A 271 2.96 -2.83 14.63
N ARG A 272 2.54 -3.74 15.51
CA ARG A 272 1.52 -3.47 16.54
C ARG A 272 2.00 -2.45 17.57
N ASP A 273 3.29 -2.47 17.91
CA ASP A 273 3.88 -1.55 18.86
C ASP A 273 3.92 -0.12 18.31
N PHE A 274 4.26 0.04 17.03
CA PHE A 274 4.20 1.33 16.35
C PHE A 274 2.78 1.92 16.39
N TRP A 275 1.77 1.09 16.09
CA TRP A 275 0.37 1.50 16.23
C TRP A 275 0.01 1.89 17.65
N ARG A 276 0.46 1.14 18.67
CA ARG A 276 0.21 1.46 20.09
C ARG A 276 0.65 2.88 20.44
N HIS A 277 1.79 3.31 19.92
CA HIS A 277 2.34 4.64 20.17
C HIS A 277 1.64 5.76 19.38
N LEU A 278 1.12 5.46 18.19
CA LEU A 278 0.47 6.47 17.35
C LEU A 278 -1.04 6.61 17.53
N LYS A 279 -1.75 5.55 17.94
CA LYS A 279 -3.21 5.49 17.87
C LYS A 279 -3.96 6.64 18.58
N SER A 280 -3.38 7.17 19.65
CA SER A 280 -3.98 8.25 20.45
C SER A 280 -4.20 9.53 19.64
N ARG A 281 -3.40 9.73 18.58
CA ARG A 281 -3.54 10.84 17.64
C ARG A 281 -4.85 10.79 16.84
N TYR A 282 -5.53 9.65 16.83
CA TYR A 282 -6.83 9.45 16.18
C TYR A 282 -7.98 9.32 17.19
N GLY A 283 -7.73 9.59 18.48
CA GLY A 283 -8.72 9.47 19.55
C GLY A 283 -9.03 8.04 19.99
N LEU A 284 -8.05 7.13 19.88
CA LEU A 284 -8.13 5.69 20.20
C LEU A 284 -7.17 5.24 21.31
#